data_AF-A0A1B8TQ23-F1
#
_entry.id   AF-A0A1B8TQ23-F1
#
_cell.length_a   1.000
_cell.length_b   1.000
_cell.length_c   1.000
_cell.angle_alpha   90.00
_cell.angle_beta   90.00
_cell.angle_gamma   90.00
#
_symmetry.space_group_name_H-M   'P 1'
#
loop_
_entity.id
_entity.type
_entity.pdbx_description
1 polymer ?
#
loop_
_entity_poly.entity_id
_entity_poly.type
_entity_poly.pdbx_seq_one_letter_code
_entity_poly.pdbx_strand_id
1 'polypeptide(L)'
;MNNLEIIHNYDTVISQLIEDIKKSDFKTAYFLKLLNLKDSFFYKKMREKRFTNEEVKLISKHLYPEQYQEYKDAVIGKLLEKSKAQLKDGLGVNFEIILEKSKEKYGV
;
A
#
# COMPACT_ATOMS: atom_id res chain seq x y z
N MET A 1 5.62 -14.61 11.51
CA MET A 1 4.41 -15.26 10.96
C MET A 1 4.81 -16.21 9.86
N ASN A 2 4.26 -17.42 9.88
CA ASN A 2 4.39 -18.39 8.79
C ASN A 2 3.46 -17.97 7.62
N ASN A 3 3.80 -18.28 6.38
CA ASN A 3 2.96 -18.03 5.20
C ASN A 3 1.54 -18.59 5.37
N LEU A 4 1.38 -19.77 5.98
CA LEU A 4 0.07 -20.36 6.23
C LEU A 4 -0.75 -19.51 7.20
N GLU A 5 -0.13 -18.98 8.24
CA GLU A 5 -0.77 -18.11 9.22
C GLU A 5 -1.27 -16.81 8.56
N ILE A 6 -0.49 -16.23 7.65
CA ILE A 6 -0.91 -15.05 6.88
C ILE A 6 -2.13 -15.36 6.02
N ILE A 7 -2.11 -16.50 5.31
CA ILE A 7 -3.22 -16.92 4.43
C ILE A 7 -4.50 -17.16 5.23
N HIS A 8 -4.41 -17.87 6.36
CA HIS A 8 -5.57 -18.15 7.21
C HIS A 8 -6.10 -16.91 7.92
N ASN A 9 -5.24 -15.95 8.26
CA ASN A 9 -5.66 -14.69 8.89
C ASN A 9 -6.19 -13.65 7.90
N TYR A 10 -6.07 -13.87 6.59
CA TYR A 10 -6.51 -12.89 5.59
C TYR A 10 -8.01 -12.55 5.73
N ASP A 11 -8.86 -13.56 5.94
CA ASP A 11 -10.30 -13.33 6.11
C ASP A 11 -10.60 -12.49 7.36
N THR A 12 -9.84 -12.69 8.44
CA THR A 12 -9.92 -11.88 9.67
C THR A 12 -9.51 -10.44 9.40
N VAL A 13 -8.43 -10.21 8.66
CA VAL A 13 -7.96 -8.87 8.28
C VAL A 13 -9.03 -8.13 7.49
N ILE A 14 -9.64 -8.78 6.49
CA ILE A 14 -10.70 -8.15 5.68
C ILE A 14 -11.95 -7.89 6.52
N SER A 15 -12.30 -8.80 7.43
CA SER A 15 -13.44 -8.61 8.34
C SER A 15 -13.24 -7.40 9.25
N GLN A 16 -12.04 -7.26 9.82
CA GLN A 16 -11.69 -6.12 10.66
C GLN A 16 -11.72 -4.82 9.86
N LEU A 17 -11.14 -4.81 8.65
CA LEU A 17 -11.19 -3.65 7.75
C LEU A 17 -12.64 -3.18 7.51
N ILE A 18 -13.56 -4.11 7.26
CA ILE A 18 -14.98 -3.80 7.04
C ILE A 18 -15.62 -3.19 8.29
N GLU A 19 -15.31 -3.71 9.47
CA GLU A 19 -15.80 -3.15 10.73
C GLU A 19 -15.23 -1.76 10.99
N ASP A 20 -13.95 -1.55 10.68
CA ASP A 20 -13.30 -0.26 10.85
C ASP A 20 -13.87 0.79 9.88
N ILE A 21 -14.20 0.42 8.64
CA ILE A 21 -14.96 1.28 7.71
C ILE A 21 -16.28 1.74 8.33
N LYS A 22 -17.02 0.84 8.99
CA LYS A 22 -18.33 1.16 9.61
C LYS A 22 -18.19 2.03 10.84
N LYS A 23 -17.10 1.87 11.60
CA LYS A 23 -16.83 2.58 12.86
C LYS A 23 -16.03 3.87 12.68
N SER A 24 -15.39 4.06 11.53
CA SER A 24 -14.58 5.24 11.28
C SER A 24 -15.41 6.52 11.34
N ASP A 25 -14.77 7.62 11.68
CA ASP A 25 -15.37 8.96 11.63
C ASP A 25 -15.76 9.37 10.20
N PHE A 26 -15.27 8.64 9.18
CA PHE A 26 -15.66 8.81 7.80
C PHE A 26 -16.99 8.12 7.51
N LYS A 27 -17.90 8.85 6.86
CA LYS A 27 -19.14 8.25 6.31
C LYS A 27 -18.78 7.18 5.29
N THR A 28 -19.55 6.09 5.19
CA THR A 28 -19.37 5.06 4.15
C THR A 28 -19.29 5.64 2.73
N ALA A 29 -20.04 6.71 2.46
CA ALA A 29 -20.00 7.45 1.20
C ALA A 29 -18.60 8.00 0.84
N TYR A 30 -17.73 8.25 1.82
CA TYR A 30 -16.34 8.64 1.59
C TYR A 30 -15.56 7.52 0.90
N PHE A 31 -15.59 6.31 1.45
CA PHE A 31 -14.88 5.17 0.88
C PHE A 31 -15.44 4.75 -0.48
N LEU A 32 -16.74 4.90 -0.67
CA LEU A 32 -17.39 4.66 -1.95
C LEU A 32 -16.85 5.58 -3.05
N LYS A 33 -16.70 6.88 -2.75
CA LYS A 33 -16.06 7.85 -3.66
C LYS A 33 -14.57 7.57 -3.84
N LEU A 34 -13.87 7.25 -2.75
CA LEU A 34 -12.45 6.92 -2.76
C LEU A 34 -12.13 5.77 -3.72
N LEU A 35 -12.97 4.72 -3.70
CA LEU A 35 -12.82 3.56 -4.57
C LEU A 35 -13.47 3.74 -5.94
N ASN A 36 -14.17 4.85 -6.18
CA ASN A 36 -14.94 5.11 -7.39
C ASN A 36 -15.92 3.97 -7.75
N LEU A 37 -16.66 3.48 -6.74
CA LEU A 37 -17.61 2.37 -6.89
C LEU A 37 -19.05 2.85 -6.81
N LYS A 38 -19.96 2.14 -7.47
CA LYS A 38 -21.40 2.29 -7.21
C LYS A 38 -21.75 1.68 -5.85
N ASP A 39 -22.74 2.25 -5.16
CA ASP A 39 -23.24 1.81 -3.86
C ASP A 39 -23.49 0.31 -3.80
N SER A 40 -24.28 -0.22 -4.74
CA SER A 40 -24.62 -1.65 -4.77
C SER A 40 -23.39 -2.55 -4.84
N PHE A 41 -22.35 -2.12 -5.55
CA PHE A 41 -21.12 -2.88 -5.70
C PHE A 41 -20.22 -2.78 -4.46
N PHE A 42 -20.15 -1.60 -3.84
CA PHE A 42 -19.43 -1.41 -2.58
C PHE A 42 -20.02 -2.28 -1.45
N TYR A 43 -21.34 -2.23 -1.26
CA TYR A 43 -22.00 -3.05 -0.24
C TYR A 43 -21.92 -4.56 -0.54
N LYS A 44 -21.93 -4.95 -1.82
CA LYS A 44 -21.67 -6.34 -2.22
C LYS A 44 -20.26 -6.76 -1.83
N LYS A 45 -19.24 -5.93 -2.08
CA LYS A 45 -17.84 -6.20 -1.68
C LYS A 45 -17.67 -6.33 -0.17
N MET A 46 -18.32 -5.49 0.62
CA MET A 46 -18.33 -5.63 2.07
C MET A 46 -18.94 -6.96 2.51
N ARG A 47 -20.09 -7.35 1.95
CA ARG A 47 -20.78 -8.58 2.33
C ARG A 47 -19.99 -9.84 1.94
N GLU A 48 -19.40 -9.82 0.74
CA GLU A 48 -18.68 -10.96 0.18
C GLU A 48 -17.18 -10.97 0.56
N LYS A 49 -16.68 -9.94 1.24
CA LYS A 49 -15.26 -9.74 1.56
C LYS A 49 -14.33 -9.74 0.33
N ARG A 50 -14.80 -9.17 -0.78
CA ARG A 50 -14.13 -9.22 -2.10
C ARG A 50 -13.43 -7.92 -2.47
N PHE A 51 -12.78 -7.28 -1.51
CA PHE A 51 -11.88 -6.17 -1.83
C PHE A 51 -10.62 -6.71 -2.50
N THR A 52 -10.13 -5.98 -3.51
CA THR A 52 -8.84 -6.27 -4.13
C THR A 52 -7.71 -5.80 -3.22
N ASN A 53 -6.50 -6.33 -3.41
CA ASN A 53 -5.34 -5.90 -2.64
C ASN A 53 -5.09 -4.38 -2.75
N GLU A 54 -5.31 -3.79 -3.93
CA GLU A 54 -5.14 -2.34 -4.12
C GLU A 54 -6.24 -1.52 -3.43
N GLU A 55 -7.48 -2.02 -3.42
CA GLU A 55 -8.56 -1.39 -2.66
C GLU A 55 -8.26 -1.44 -1.15
N VAL A 56 -7.82 -2.59 -0.63
CA VAL A 56 -7.44 -2.74 0.79
C VAL A 56 -6.30 -1.79 1.17
N LYS A 57 -5.25 -1.73 0.35
CA LYS A 57 -4.13 -0.78 0.55
C LYS A 57 -4.57 0.67 0.46
N LEU A 58 -5.55 1.00 -0.38
CA LEU A 58 -6.03 2.37 -0.50
C LEU A 58 -6.85 2.74 0.74
N ILE A 59 -7.78 1.89 1.15
CA ILE A 59 -8.61 2.10 2.35
C ILE A 59 -7.73 2.20 3.61
N SER A 60 -6.73 1.34 3.76
CA SER A 60 -5.89 1.29 4.98
C SER A 60 -5.13 2.59 5.25
N LYS A 61 -4.76 3.35 4.21
CA LYS A 61 -4.13 4.67 4.34
C LYS A 61 -5.01 5.68 5.07
N HIS A 62 -6.32 5.54 4.94
CA HIS A 62 -7.29 6.46 5.51
C HIS A 62 -7.81 5.98 6.87
N LEU A 63 -7.91 4.66 7.08
CA LEU A 63 -8.31 4.10 8.36
C LEU A 63 -7.20 4.12 9.41
N TYR A 64 -5.95 3.93 8.99
CA TYR A 64 -4.80 3.82 9.90
C TYR A 64 -3.67 4.77 9.48
N PRO A 65 -3.90 6.09 9.47
CA PRO A 65 -2.95 7.05 8.92
C PRO A 65 -1.59 7.04 9.63
N GLU A 66 -1.58 6.92 10.96
CA GLU A 66 -0.35 6.87 11.77
C GLU A 66 0.45 5.59 11.48
N GLN A 67 -0.20 4.42 11.55
CA GLN A 67 0.43 3.13 11.24
C GLN A 67 0.94 3.08 9.78
N TYR A 68 0.21 3.69 8.84
CA TYR A 68 0.63 3.76 7.45
C TYR A 68 1.89 4.62 7.30
N GLN A 69 1.99 5.73 8.04
CA GLN A 69 3.17 6.57 8.05
C GLN A 69 4.38 5.84 8.65
N GLU A 70 4.21 5.17 9.79
CA GLU A 70 5.25 4.32 10.39
C GLU A 70 5.73 3.22 9.43
N TYR A 71 4.80 2.53 8.76
CA TYR A 71 5.13 1.52 7.76
C TYR A 71 5.96 2.11 6.61
N LYS A 72 5.57 3.27 6.09
CA LYS A 72 6.32 3.96 5.02
C LYS A 72 7.72 4.30 5.47
N ASP A 73 7.87 4.85 6.68
CA ASP A 73 9.17 5.26 7.22
C ASP A 73 10.07 4.05 7.41
N ALA A 74 9.52 2.92 7.88
CA ALA A 74 10.26 1.66 7.99
C ALA A 74 10.71 1.11 6.62
N VAL A 75 9.85 1.18 5.60
CA VAL A 75 10.21 0.74 4.24
C VAL A 75 11.27 1.63 3.63
N ILE A 76 11.13 2.95 3.74
CA ILE A 76 12.10 3.93 3.25
C ILE A 76 13.44 3.74 3.97
N GLY A 77 13.43 3.60 5.30
CA GLY A 77 14.63 3.34 6.09
C GLY A 77 15.38 2.09 5.61
N LYS A 78 14.67 0.98 5.38
CA LYS A 78 15.26 -0.25 4.83
C LYS A 78 15.87 -0.04 3.44
N LEU A 79 15.21 0.72 2.57
CA LEU A 79 15.72 1.03 1.23
C LEU A 79 16.98 1.90 1.29
N LEU A 80 17.01 2.89 2.19
CA LEU A 80 18.18 3.73 2.41
C LEU A 80 19.36 2.93 2.95
N GLU A 81 19.15 2.05 3.93
CA GLU A 81 20.23 1.19 4.45
C GLU A 81 20.75 0.23 3.38
N LYS A 82 19.87 -0.36 2.57
CA LYS A 82 20.27 -1.17 1.41
C LYS A 82 21.10 -0.36 0.42
N SER A 83 20.68 0.88 0.12
CA SER A 83 21.41 1.77 -0.78
C SER A 83 22.80 2.11 -0.23
N LYS A 84 22.92 2.42 1.07
CA LYS A 84 24.21 2.66 1.73
C LYS A 84 25.14 1.45 1.65
N ALA A 85 24.61 0.23 1.86
CA ALA A 85 25.39 -0.99 1.72
C ALA A 85 25.89 -1.17 0.27
N GLN A 86 25.01 -0.98 -0.71
CA GLN A 86 25.38 -1.05 -2.12
C GLN A 86 26.45 -0.01 -2.52
N LEU A 87 26.36 1.21 -1.97
CA LEU A 87 27.39 2.23 -2.18
C LEU A 87 28.73 1.84 -1.56
N LYS A 88 28.74 1.27 -0.34
CA LYS A 88 29.95 0.75 0.30
C LYS A 88 30.58 -0.39 -0.50
N ASP A 89 29.76 -1.25 -1.10
CA ASP A 89 30.20 -2.38 -1.92
C ASP A 89 30.61 -1.96 -3.35
N GLY A 90 30.64 -0.65 -3.66
CA GLY A 90 31.02 -0.14 -4.98
C GLY A 90 29.97 -0.39 -6.08
N LEU A 91 28.76 -0.82 -5.71
CA LEU A 91 27.62 -1.05 -6.62
C LEU A 91 26.84 0.25 -6.93
N GLY A 92 27.41 1.41 -6.60
CA GLY A 92 26.88 2.70 -7.02
C GLY A 92 26.97 2.87 -8.53
N VAL A 93 25.95 3.47 -9.14
CA VAL A 93 25.99 3.83 -10.57
C VAL A 93 26.48 5.26 -10.69
N ASN A 94 27.46 5.51 -11.56
CA ASN A 94 27.96 6.86 -11.82
C ASN A 94 26.85 7.74 -12.41
N PHE A 95 26.81 9.00 -11.99
CA PHE A 95 25.83 9.99 -12.40
C PHE A 95 25.74 10.13 -13.93
N GLU A 96 26.88 10.09 -14.64
CA GLU A 96 26.94 10.16 -16.10
C GLU A 96 26.13 9.06 -16.78
N ILE A 97 26.21 7.82 -16.26
CA ILE A 97 25.47 6.66 -16.77
C ILE A 97 23.96 6.81 -16.49
N ILE A 98 23.59 7.34 -15.33
CA ILE A 98 22.17 7.60 -15.00
C ILE A 98 21.61 8.71 -15.90
N LEU A 99 22.40 9.75 -16.15
CA LEU A 99 22.01 10.86 -17.00
C LEU A 99 21.76 10.36 -18.43
N GLU A 100 22.70 9.62 -19.02
CA GLU A 100 22.58 9.07 -20.36
C GLU A 100 21.35 8.15 -20.52
N LYS A 101 21.11 7.23 -19.56
CA LYS A 101 19.90 6.39 -19.55
C LYS A 101 18.60 7.18 -19.40
N SER A 102 18.62 8.29 -18.67
CA SER A 102 17.44 9.15 -18.51
C SER A 102 17.14 9.91 -19.80
N LYS A 103 18.18 10.38 -20.49
CA LYS A 103 18.07 11.01 -21.81
C LYS A 103 17.48 10.05 -22.84
N GLU A 104 17.96 8.80 -22.89
CA GLU A 104 17.41 7.76 -23.78
C GLU A 104 15.93 7.43 -23.48
N LYS A 105 15.57 7.35 -22.20
CA LYS A 105 14.22 6.93 -21.78
C LYS A 105 13.18 8.03 -21.91
N TYR A 106 13.56 9.29 -21.72
CA TYR A 106 12.65 10.43 -21.66
C TYR A 106 12.88 11.47 -22.76
N GLY A 107 13.88 11.28 -23.63
CA GLY A 107 14.13 12.11 -24.81
C GLY A 107 14.60 13.54 -24.49
N VAL A 108 15.28 13.74 -23.36
CA VAL A 108 15.83 15.05 -22.92
C VAL A 108 17.32 15.15 -23.21
#